data_AF-A0A7S2YZD2-F1
#
_entry.id   AF-A0A7S2YZD2-F1
#
_cell.length_a   1.000
_cell.length_b   1.000
_cell.length_c   1.000
_cell.angle_alpha   90.00
_cell.angle_beta   90.00
_cell.angle_gamma   90.00
#
_symmetry.space_group_name_H-M   'P 1'
#
loop_
_entity.id
_entity.type
_entity.pdbx_description
1 polymer ?
#
loop_
_entity_poly.entity_id
_entity_poly.type
_entity_poly.pdbx_seq_one_letter_code
_entity_poly.pdbx_strand_id
1 'polypeptide(L)'
;NEGAGARQGIWTAAVQGTYAACAISLVLVLAAPHVHIYAHMLGLADTTAVHARAVEYLYATLVSSPLLALSAVPAAAFRGLGDMRFALVVTAISGVINAALDPVLIWGVPSLGIPAMGVAGAAYATSISALIAGILLIVRLRSVTAATN
;
A
#
# COMPACT_ATOMS: atom_id res chain seq x y z
N ASN A 1 5.40 -18.34 -31.50
CA ASN A 1 6.50 -17.60 -30.84
C ASN A 1 6.11 -16.19 -30.37
N GLU A 2 5.06 -15.55 -30.92
CA GLU A 2 4.70 -14.16 -30.56
C GLU A 2 4.05 -14.01 -29.17
N GLY A 3 3.34 -15.04 -28.67
CA GLY A 3 2.65 -14.97 -27.38
C GLY A 3 3.56 -15.05 -26.13
N ALA A 4 4.69 -15.75 -26.20
CA ALA A 4 5.59 -15.92 -25.05
C ALA A 4 6.42 -14.65 -24.77
N GLY A 5 6.89 -13.97 -25.82
CA GLY A 5 7.64 -12.72 -25.70
C GLY A 5 6.80 -11.56 -25.13
N ALA A 6 5.54 -11.44 -25.57
CA ALA A 6 4.61 -10.45 -25.04
C ALA A 6 4.31 -10.67 -23.55
N ARG A 7 4.17 -11.94 -23.12
CA ARG A 7 3.90 -12.32 -21.72
C ARG A 7 5.09 -12.09 -20.80
N GLN A 8 6.30 -12.41 -21.26
CA GLN A 8 7.53 -12.09 -20.52
C GLN A 8 7.69 -10.57 -20.36
N GLY A 9 7.35 -9.79 -21.41
CA GLY A 9 7.36 -8.33 -21.37
C GLY A 9 6.42 -7.74 -20.31
N ILE A 10 5.24 -8.34 -20.12
CA ILE A 10 4.29 -7.92 -19.08
C ILE A 10 4.87 -8.14 -17.67
N TRP A 11 5.50 -9.29 -17.42
CA TRP A 11 6.16 -9.56 -16.14
C TRP A 11 7.30 -8.57 -15.87
N THR A 12 8.19 -8.36 -16.84
CA THR A 12 9.32 -7.45 -16.66
C THR A 12 8.85 -6.02 -16.45
N ALA A 13 7.85 -5.55 -17.20
CA ALA A 13 7.27 -4.22 -17.04
C ALA A 13 6.61 -4.04 -15.67
N ALA A 14 5.85 -5.04 -15.20
CA ALA A 14 5.20 -4.97 -13.89
C ALA A 14 6.22 -4.96 -12.74
N VAL A 15 7.26 -5.79 -12.82
CA VAL A 15 8.32 -5.84 -11.80
C VAL A 15 9.15 -4.56 -11.81
N GLN A 16 9.57 -4.08 -12.98
CA GLN A 16 10.30 -2.81 -13.12
C GLN A 16 9.46 -1.63 -12.63
N GLY A 17 8.18 -1.59 -13.00
CA GLY A 17 7.23 -0.57 -12.53
C GLY A 17 7.04 -0.61 -11.02
N THR A 18 6.99 -1.81 -10.43
CA THR A 18 6.88 -1.97 -8.98
C THR A 18 8.15 -1.47 -8.28
N TYR A 19 9.34 -1.83 -8.77
CA TYR A 19 10.59 -1.32 -8.22
C TYR A 19 10.71 0.20 -8.36
N ALA A 20 10.36 0.76 -9.52
CA ALA A 20 10.36 2.20 -9.74
C ALA A 20 9.38 2.91 -8.80
N ALA A 21 8.16 2.41 -8.65
CA ALA A 21 7.16 2.98 -7.76
C ALA A 21 7.59 2.89 -6.28
N CYS A 22 8.18 1.77 -5.85
CA CYS A 22 8.76 1.64 -4.51
C CYS A 22 9.93 2.59 -4.29
N ALA A 23 10.81 2.76 -5.28
CA ALA A 23 11.94 3.70 -5.19
C ALA A 23 11.46 5.16 -5.08
N ILE A 24 10.49 5.56 -5.91
CA ILE A 24 9.86 6.89 -5.84
C ILE A 24 9.18 7.07 -4.48
N SER A 25 8.45 6.06 -4.00
CA SER A 25 7.79 6.12 -2.70
C SER A 25 8.79 6.22 -1.55
N LEU A 26 9.95 5.55 -1.66
CA LEU A 26 11.02 5.66 -0.67
C LEU A 26 11.62 7.07 -0.61
N VAL A 27 11.74 7.74 -1.77
CA VAL A 27 12.11 9.16 -1.81
C VAL A 27 11.03 10.02 -1.14
N LEU A 28 9.74 9.71 -1.32
CA LEU A 28 8.66 10.41 -0.63
C LEU A 28 8.71 10.22 0.89
N VAL A 29 9.20 9.09 1.40
CA VAL A 29 9.41 8.89 2.85
C VAL A 29 10.40 9.90 3.43
N LEU A 30 11.36 10.40 2.64
CA LEU A 30 12.30 11.44 3.10
C LEU A 30 11.59 12.77 3.40
N ALA A 31 10.39 12.99 2.87
CA ALA A 31 9.56 14.14 3.20
C ALA A 31 8.78 13.97 4.53
N ALA A 32 8.72 12.77 5.11
CA ALA A 32 7.94 12.49 6.32
C ALA A 32 8.32 13.36 7.53
N PRO A 33 9.61 13.64 7.83
CA PRO A 33 9.98 14.56 8.91
C PRO A 33 9.53 16.01 8.68
N HIS A 34 9.21 16.37 7.43
CA HIS A 34 8.83 17.72 7.03
C HIS A 34 7.30 17.90 6.93
N VAL A 35 6.51 16.94 7.41
CA VAL A 35 5.04 16.93 7.34
C VAL A 35 4.40 18.21 7.92
N HIS A 36 5.00 18.82 8.94
CA HIS A 36 4.52 20.06 9.55
C HIS A 36 4.36 21.21 8.54
N ILE A 37 5.27 21.30 7.56
CA ILE A 37 5.22 22.31 6.50
C ILE A 37 3.96 22.12 5.65
N TYR A 38 3.64 20.87 5.31
CA TYR A 38 2.45 20.56 4.52
C TYR A 38 1.16 20.84 5.30
N ALA A 39 1.13 20.54 6.61
CA ALA A 39 -0.02 20.88 7.46
C ALA A 39 -0.25 22.40 7.50
N HIS A 40 0.80 23.20 7.63
CA HIS A 40 0.71 24.67 7.54
C HIS A 40 0.21 25.16 6.18
N MET A 41 0.72 24.61 5.07
CA MET A 41 0.27 24.98 3.73
C MET A 41 -1.22 24.69 3.48
N LEU A 42 -1.77 23.70 4.19
CA LEU A 42 -3.20 23.37 4.19
C LEU A 42 -4.04 24.31 5.08
N GLY A 43 -3.44 25.35 5.67
CA GLY A 43 -4.12 26.32 6.53
C GLY A 43 -4.39 25.84 7.96
N LEU A 44 -3.76 24.73 8.37
CA LEU A 44 -3.90 24.21 9.73
C LEU A 44 -2.89 24.89 10.65
N ALA A 45 -3.34 25.90 11.40
CA ALA A 45 -2.52 26.53 12.43
C ALA A 45 -2.09 25.51 13.50
N ASP A 46 -0.82 25.61 13.94
CA ASP A 46 -0.17 24.67 14.88
C ASP A 46 -0.91 24.48 16.20
N THR A 47 -1.72 25.46 16.59
CA THR A 47 -2.45 25.49 17.86
C THR A 47 -3.76 24.70 17.82
N THR A 48 -4.15 24.18 16.66
CA THR A 48 -5.39 23.41 16.53
C THR A 48 -5.16 21.94 16.87
N ALA A 49 -6.08 21.32 17.61
CA ALA A 49 -6.07 19.87 17.82
C ALA A 49 -6.13 19.08 16.50
N VAL A 50 -6.66 19.70 15.44
CA VAL A 50 -6.70 19.17 14.08
C VAL A 50 -5.31 19.11 13.44
N HIS A 51 -4.43 20.08 13.69
CA HIS A 51 -3.06 20.08 13.16
C HIS A 51 -2.29 18.84 13.64
N ALA A 52 -2.33 18.54 14.94
CA ALA A 52 -1.63 17.37 15.48
C ALA A 52 -2.09 16.06 14.83
N ARG A 53 -3.40 15.89 14.63
CA ARG A 53 -3.97 14.70 13.95
C ARG A 53 -3.63 14.65 12.47
N ALA A 54 -3.63 15.79 11.80
CA ALA A 54 -3.24 15.88 10.40
C ALA A 54 -1.77 15.51 10.19
N VAL A 55 -0.87 15.99 11.05
CA VAL A 55 0.55 15.62 11.02
C VAL A 55 0.72 14.11 11.25
N GLU A 56 0.06 13.56 12.28
CA GLU A 56 0.12 12.13 12.58
C GLU A 56 -0.33 11.29 11.37
N TYR A 57 -1.46 11.66 10.74
CA TYR A 57 -2.00 10.99 9.57
C TYR A 57 -1.10 11.12 8.33
N LEU A 58 -0.60 12.31 8.03
CA LEU A 58 0.25 12.56 6.87
C LEU A 58 1.58 11.80 7.00
N TYR A 59 2.18 11.81 8.20
CA TYR A 59 3.38 11.05 8.48
C TYR A 59 3.15 9.56 8.26
N ALA A 60 2.09 9.01 8.86
CA ALA A 60 1.78 7.59 8.79
C ALA A 60 1.45 7.15 7.34
N THR A 61 0.80 8.02 6.57
CA THR A 61 0.53 7.82 5.14
C THR A 61 1.81 7.79 4.31
N LEU A 62 2.73 8.74 4.51
CA LEU A 62 3.99 8.81 3.78
C LEU A 62 4.85 7.58 4.04
N VAL A 63 4.99 7.17 5.29
CA VAL A 63 5.75 5.97 5.69
C VAL A 63 5.16 4.70 5.06
N SER A 64 3.83 4.62 4.93
CA SER A 64 3.14 3.48 4.33
C SER A 64 3.19 3.44 2.79
N SER A 65 3.55 4.55 2.14
CA SER A 65 3.50 4.71 0.68
C SER A 65 4.26 3.64 -0.13
N PRO A 66 5.44 3.13 0.29
CA PRO A 66 6.13 2.07 -0.47
C PRO A 66 5.35 0.75 -0.50
N LEU A 67 4.65 0.42 0.59
CA LEU A 67 3.84 -0.79 0.68
C LEU A 67 2.55 -0.65 -0.14
N LEU A 68 1.98 0.55 -0.18
CA LEU A 68 0.87 0.86 -1.08
C LEU A 68 1.28 0.68 -2.55
N ALA A 69 2.45 1.21 -2.94
CA ALA A 69 3.00 1.05 -4.29
C ALA A 69 3.20 -0.43 -4.69
N LEU A 70 3.66 -1.26 -3.75
CA LEU A 70 3.84 -2.71 -3.93
C LEU A 70 2.55 -3.43 -4.34
N SER A 71 1.40 -2.95 -3.89
CA SER A 71 0.09 -3.52 -4.26
C SER A 71 -0.52 -2.85 -5.49
N ALA A 72 -0.33 -1.53 -5.65
CA ALA A 72 -1.01 -0.73 -6.66
C ALA A 72 -0.54 -1.07 -8.09
N VAL A 73 0.77 -1.25 -8.29
CA VAL A 73 1.33 -1.53 -9.63
C VAL A 73 0.92 -2.91 -10.15
N PRO A 74 1.08 -4.01 -9.39
CA PRO A 74 0.60 -5.31 -9.83
C PRO A 74 -0.92 -5.34 -10.05
N ALA A 75 -1.71 -4.66 -9.21
CA ALA A 75 -3.15 -4.56 -9.40
C ALA A 75 -3.51 -3.86 -10.71
N ALA A 76 -2.78 -2.80 -11.08
CA ALA A 76 -2.94 -2.13 -12.36
C ALA A 76 -2.54 -3.04 -13.55
N ALA A 77 -1.49 -3.85 -13.39
CA ALA A 77 -1.09 -4.83 -14.39
C ALA A 77 -2.20 -5.86 -14.66
N PHE A 78 -2.82 -6.42 -13.61
CA PHE A 78 -3.96 -7.34 -13.78
C PHE A 78 -5.18 -6.69 -14.44
N ARG A 79 -5.48 -5.42 -14.11
CA ARG A 79 -6.53 -4.67 -14.80
C ARG A 79 -6.24 -4.48 -16.29
N GLY A 80 -4.98 -4.18 -16.64
CA GLY A 80 -4.54 -4.06 -18.03
C GLY A 80 -4.50 -5.38 -18.81
N LEU A 81 -4.27 -6.49 -18.11
CA LEU A 81 -4.32 -7.85 -18.67
C LEU A 81 -5.73 -8.39 -18.92
N GLY A 82 -6.77 -7.69 -18.44
CA GLY A 82 -8.16 -8.12 -18.54
C GLY A 82 -8.61 -9.11 -17.45
N ASP A 83 -7.72 -9.53 -16.55
CA ASP A 83 -8.09 -10.34 -15.38
C ASP A 83 -8.50 -9.44 -14.20
N MET A 84 -9.59 -8.69 -14.42
CA MET A 84 -10.16 -7.79 -13.43
C MET A 84 -10.76 -8.54 -12.24
N ARG A 85 -11.23 -9.77 -12.45
CA ARG A 85 -11.85 -10.58 -11.38
C ARG A 85 -10.84 -10.86 -10.28
N PHE A 86 -9.63 -11.30 -10.65
CA PHE A 86 -8.59 -11.55 -9.66
C PHE A 86 -8.16 -10.27 -8.94
N ALA A 87 -7.95 -9.17 -9.68
CA ALA A 87 -7.59 -7.88 -9.10
C ALA A 87 -8.64 -7.40 -8.07
N LEU A 88 -9.94 -7.51 -8.40
CA LEU A 88 -11.03 -7.11 -7.51
C LEU A 88 -11.10 -7.98 -6.26
N VAL A 89 -10.93 -9.30 -6.39
CA VAL A 89 -10.93 -10.23 -5.24
C VAL A 89 -9.79 -9.89 -4.29
N VAL A 90 -8.58 -9.63 -4.80
CA VAL A 90 -7.45 -9.25 -3.93
C VAL A 90 -7.69 -7.89 -3.26
N THR A 91 -8.25 -6.91 -3.98
CA THR A 91 -8.64 -5.63 -3.37
C THR A 91 -9.67 -5.82 -2.25
N ALA A 92 -10.67 -6.68 -2.46
CA ALA A 92 -11.67 -6.99 -1.44
C ALA A 92 -11.04 -7.67 -0.21
N ILE A 93 -10.17 -8.66 -0.42
CA ILE A 93 -9.43 -9.33 0.67
C ILE A 93 -8.60 -8.30 1.46
N SER A 94 -7.86 -7.43 0.76
CA SER A 94 -7.09 -6.35 1.38
C SER A 94 -7.96 -5.43 2.22
N GLY A 95 -9.12 -5.01 1.68
CA GLY A 95 -10.08 -4.17 2.40
C GLY A 95 -10.64 -4.85 3.65
N VAL A 96 -10.94 -6.15 3.60
CA VAL A 96 -11.41 -6.92 4.76
C VAL A 96 -10.33 -7.04 5.82
N ILE A 97 -9.08 -7.33 5.44
CA ILE A 97 -7.96 -7.40 6.37
C ILE A 97 -7.73 -6.03 7.01
N ASN A 98 -7.77 -4.96 6.22
CA ASN A 98 -7.59 -3.59 6.70
C ASN A 98 -8.68 -3.20 7.71
N ALA A 99 -9.95 -3.43 7.36
CA ALA A 99 -11.08 -3.16 8.23
C ALA A 99 -11.08 -4.00 9.52
N ALA A 100 -10.51 -5.20 9.49
CA ALA A 100 -10.35 -6.05 10.67
C ALA A 100 -9.17 -5.60 11.56
N LEU A 101 -8.06 -5.16 10.97
CA LEU A 101 -6.87 -4.73 11.69
C LEU A 101 -6.99 -3.32 12.27
N ASP A 102 -7.70 -2.40 11.60
CA ASP A 102 -7.92 -1.04 12.07
C ASP A 102 -8.43 -0.97 13.52
N PRO A 103 -9.57 -1.58 13.90
CA PRO A 103 -10.07 -1.49 15.27
C PRO A 103 -9.10 -2.11 16.29
N VAL A 104 -8.39 -3.17 15.91
CA VAL A 104 -7.41 -3.88 16.76
C VAL A 104 -6.20 -3.00 17.05
N LEU A 105 -5.66 -2.31 16.03
CA LEU A 105 -4.44 -1.53 16.17
C LEU A 105 -4.71 -0.09 16.63
N ILE A 106 -5.85 0.50 16.25
CA ILE A 106 -6.23 1.86 16.65
C ILE A 106 -6.56 1.89 18.14
N TRP A 107 -7.51 1.04 18.58
CA TRP A 107 -7.96 1.02 19.97
C TRP A 107 -7.12 0.12 20.87
N GLY A 108 -6.28 -0.73 20.30
CA GLY A 108 -5.53 -1.73 21.04
C GLY A 108 -6.44 -2.84 21.56
N VAL A 109 -5.82 -3.93 21.98
CA VAL A 109 -6.51 -5.07 22.59
C VAL A 109 -5.77 -5.46 23.86
N PRO A 110 -6.20 -4.95 25.03
CA PRO A 110 -5.53 -5.20 26.31
C PRO A 110 -5.40 -6.69 26.64
N SER A 111 -6.39 -7.50 26.27
CA SER A 111 -6.39 -8.96 26.49
C SER A 111 -5.31 -9.71 25.67
N LEU A 112 -4.79 -9.09 24.61
CA LEU A 112 -3.70 -9.63 23.78
C LEU A 112 -2.37 -8.90 24.03
N GLY A 113 -2.33 -7.95 24.98
CA GLY A 113 -1.15 -7.12 25.23
C GLY A 113 -0.84 -6.11 24.13
N ILE A 114 -1.79 -5.82 23.24
CA ILE A 114 -1.63 -4.87 22.14
C ILE A 114 -2.00 -3.47 22.65
N PRO A 115 -1.06 -2.50 22.68
CA PRO A 115 -1.36 -1.13 23.09
C PRO A 115 -2.20 -0.41 22.04
N ALA A 116 -2.97 0.60 22.47
CA ALA A 116 -3.68 1.48 21.55
C ALA A 116 -2.67 2.35 20.79
N MET A 117 -2.60 2.21 19.46
CA MET A 117 -1.63 2.92 18.63
C MET A 117 -2.24 4.14 17.93
N GLY A 118 -3.55 4.38 18.04
CA GLY A 118 -4.20 5.53 17.43
C GLY A 118 -4.03 5.56 15.90
N VAL A 119 -3.66 6.70 15.34
CA VAL A 119 -3.54 6.86 13.87
C VAL A 119 -2.35 6.06 13.31
N ALA A 120 -1.28 5.88 14.09
CA ALA A 120 -0.20 4.99 13.71
C ALA A 120 -0.70 3.54 13.50
N GLY A 121 -1.65 3.08 14.32
CA GLY A 121 -2.29 1.78 14.17
C GLY A 121 -2.99 1.60 12.81
N ALA A 122 -3.70 2.62 12.35
CA ALA A 122 -4.36 2.61 11.04
C ALA A 122 -3.35 2.51 9.87
N ALA A 123 -2.20 3.16 10.00
CA ALA A 123 -1.14 3.06 8.99
C ALA A 123 -0.50 1.66 8.97
N TYR A 124 -0.30 1.03 10.13
CA TYR A 124 0.16 -0.37 10.17
C TYR A 124 -0.86 -1.33 9.58
N ALA A 125 -2.15 -1.17 9.89
CA ALA A 125 -3.23 -1.97 9.30
C ALA A 125 -3.24 -1.86 7.77
N THR A 126 -3.14 -0.62 7.26
CA THR A 126 -3.08 -0.35 5.81
C THR A 126 -1.84 -0.97 5.18
N SER A 127 -0.68 -0.79 5.81
CA SER A 127 0.60 -1.32 5.38
C SER A 127 0.60 -2.86 5.28
N ILE A 128 0.10 -3.54 6.30
CA ILE A 128 0.00 -5.01 6.33
C ILE A 128 -0.95 -5.51 5.25
N SER A 129 -2.10 -4.84 5.09
CA SER A 129 -3.10 -5.22 4.08
C SER A 129 -2.56 -5.04 2.66
N ALA A 130 -1.90 -3.91 2.39
CA ALA A 130 -1.24 -3.63 1.11
C ALA A 130 -0.10 -4.63 0.84
N LEU A 131 0.70 -4.99 1.84
CA LEU A 131 1.75 -5.99 1.71
C LEU A 131 1.17 -7.35 1.28
N ILE A 132 0.12 -7.82 1.97
CA ILE A 132 -0.55 -9.09 1.63
C ILE A 132 -1.11 -9.03 0.20
N ALA A 133 -1.79 -7.95 -0.16
CA ALA A 133 -2.32 -7.76 -1.50
C ALA A 133 -1.22 -7.79 -2.58
N GLY A 134 -0.13 -7.05 -2.35
CA GLY A 134 1.02 -7.01 -3.24
C GLY A 134 1.66 -8.39 -3.44
N ILE A 135 1.84 -9.15 -2.36
CA ILE A 135 2.37 -10.52 -2.42
C ILE A 135 1.44 -11.41 -3.26
N LEU A 136 0.13 -11.42 -2.99
CA LEU A 136 -0.84 -12.23 -3.73
C LEU A 136 -0.83 -11.91 -5.23
N LEU A 137 -0.80 -10.62 -5.58
CA LEU A 137 -0.75 -10.17 -6.97
C LEU A 137 0.57 -10.58 -7.63
N ILE A 138 1.73 -10.35 -7.00
CA ILE A 138 3.03 -10.70 -7.58
C ILE A 138 3.15 -12.22 -7.78
N VAL A 139 2.72 -13.03 -6.80
CA VAL A 139 2.74 -14.50 -6.90
C VAL A 139 1.85 -14.97 -8.05
N ARG A 140 0.63 -14.44 -8.15
CA ARG A 140 -0.27 -14.78 -9.25
C ARG A 140 0.31 -14.34 -10.59
N LEU A 141 0.87 -13.15 -10.67
CA LEU A 141 1.43 -12.61 -11.91
C LEU A 141 2.58 -13.49 -12.41
N ARG A 142 3.45 -13.94 -11.49
CA ARG A 142 4.51 -14.90 -11.78
C ARG A 142 3.96 -16.26 -12.24
N SER A 143 2.86 -16.74 -11.65
CA SER A 143 2.25 -18.01 -12.08
C SER A 143 1.66 -17.93 -13.49
N VAL A 144 1.04 -16.80 -13.85
CA VAL A 144 0.44 -16.58 -15.16
C VAL A 144 1.51 -16.54 -16.25
N THR A 145 2.70 -16.01 -15.94
CA THR A 145 3.81 -15.98 -16.89
C THR A 145 4.59 -17.31 -16.93
N ALA A 146 4.75 -18.00 -15.80
CA ALA A 146 5.47 -19.27 -15.73
C ALA A 146 4.71 -20.48 -16.30
N ALA A 147 3.37 -20.56 -16.14
CA ALA A 147 2.56 -21.70 -16.60
C ALA A 147 2.37 -21.77 -18.13
N THR A 148 3.02 -20.88 -18.88
CA THR A 148 2.90 -20.79 -20.34
C THR A 148 4.25 -20.93 -21.07
N ASN A 149 5.29 -21.33 -20.35
CA ASN A 149 6.57 -21.80 -20.87
C ASN A 149 6.63 -23.33 -20.84
#